data_AF-A0A0J9EXR1-F1
#
_entry.id   AF-A0A0J9EXR1-F1
#
_cell.length_a   1.000
_cell.length_b   1.000
_cell.length_c   1.000
_cell.angle_alpha   90.00
_cell.angle_beta   90.00
_cell.angle_gamma   90.00
#
_symmetry.space_group_name_H-M   'P 1'
#
loop_
_entity.id
_entity.type
_entity.pdbx_description
1 polymer ?
#
loop_
_entity_poly.entity_id
_entity_poly.type
_entity_poly.pdbx_seq_one_letter_code
_entity_poly.pdbx_strand_id
1 'polypeptide(L)'
;MLIFAIMLVADFGKLPYAQLEKIPYYDIIGHFFLYGIASFVCHRATNRRMMMIFHLPIPFGPFLFTLVTIAEEVLQHILPHRTFSLLDLGASLIGIVLFYKIGEIWFPQNSSQY
;
A
#
# COMPACT_ATOMS: atom_id res chain seq x y z
N MET A 1 3.71 -9.85 -0.95
CA MET A 1 3.74 -10.95 -1.93
C MET A 1 3.48 -10.44 -3.34
N LEU A 2 2.29 -9.91 -3.66
CA LEU A 2 2.02 -9.32 -5.01
C LEU A 2 2.86 -8.07 -5.31
N ILE A 3 3.01 -7.16 -4.34
CA ILE A 3 3.77 -5.91 -4.54
C ILE A 3 5.27 -6.17 -4.63
N PHE A 4 5.81 -7.04 -3.77
CA PHE A 4 7.19 -7.53 -3.90
C PHE A 4 7.46 -8.16 -5.28
N ALA A 5 6.49 -8.87 -5.86
CA ALA A 5 6.60 -9.41 -7.22
C ALA A 5 6.57 -8.31 -8.28
N ILE A 6 5.72 -7.28 -8.13
CA ILE A 6 5.75 -6.08 -9.00
C ILE A 6 7.10 -5.37 -8.88
N MET A 7 7.67 -5.30 -7.66
CA MET A 7 8.96 -4.68 -7.41
C MET A 7 10.11 -5.44 -8.08
N LEU A 8 10.12 -6.78 -7.98
CA LEU A 8 11.08 -7.62 -8.70
C LEU A 8 10.92 -7.49 -10.22
N VAL A 9 9.69 -7.50 -10.74
CA VAL A 9 9.45 -7.34 -12.19
C VAL A 9 9.87 -5.96 -12.71
N ALA A 10 9.72 -4.91 -11.87
CA ALA A 10 10.25 -3.59 -12.17
C ALA A 10 11.79 -3.57 -12.23
N ASP A 11 12.46 -4.31 -11.34
CA ASP A 11 13.93 -4.41 -11.28
C ASP A 11 14.51 -5.18 -12.49
N PHE A 12 13.77 -6.14 -13.05
CA PHE A 12 14.15 -6.82 -14.31
C PHE A 12 14.01 -5.95 -15.57
N GLY A 13 13.65 -4.67 -15.46
CA GLY A 13 13.60 -3.73 -16.59
C GLY A 13 12.52 -4.03 -17.64
N LYS A 14 11.54 -4.88 -17.30
CA LYS A 14 10.45 -5.29 -18.20
C LYS A 14 9.25 -4.34 -18.19
N LEU A 15 9.28 -3.30 -17.37
CA LEU A 15 8.26 -2.26 -17.39
C LEU A 15 8.57 -1.23 -18.49
N PRO A 16 7.55 -0.66 -19.14
CA PRO A 16 7.68 0.41 -20.14
C PRO A 16 8.17 1.74 -19.51
N TYR A 17 9.38 1.72 -18.95
CA TYR A 17 9.99 2.84 -18.21
C TYR A 17 10.07 4.10 -19.08
N ALA A 18 10.42 3.94 -20.36
CA ALA A 18 10.55 5.03 -21.33
C ALA A 18 9.26 5.83 -21.58
N GLN A 19 8.09 5.25 -21.28
CA GLN A 19 6.81 5.96 -21.38
C GLN A 19 6.37 6.55 -20.04
N LEU A 20 6.73 5.92 -18.92
CA LEU A 20 6.36 6.34 -17.57
C LEU A 20 7.23 7.49 -17.06
N GLU A 21 8.52 7.51 -17.41
CA GLU A 21 9.48 8.55 -17.00
C GLU A 21 9.11 9.94 -17.57
N LYS A 22 8.25 10.00 -18.59
CA LYS A 22 7.71 11.26 -19.14
C LYS A 22 6.71 11.94 -18.19
N ILE A 23 6.17 11.20 -17.23
CA ILE A 23 5.23 11.72 -16.24
C ILE A 23 6.05 12.19 -15.03
N PRO A 24 6.01 13.49 -14.70
CA PRO A 24 6.70 13.98 -13.52
C PRO A 24 6.11 13.31 -12.26
N TYR A 25 6.97 12.86 -11.37
CA TYR A 25 6.59 12.19 -10.11
C TYR A 25 5.79 10.88 -10.28
N TYR A 26 5.95 10.17 -11.41
CA TYR A 26 5.23 8.91 -11.66
C TYR A 26 5.45 7.87 -10.56
N ASP A 27 6.65 7.83 -9.96
CA ASP A 27 6.97 6.94 -8.84
C ASP A 27 6.06 7.24 -7.64
N ILE A 28 5.97 8.51 -7.21
CA ILE A 28 5.18 8.95 -6.06
C ILE A 28 3.68 8.66 -6.29
N ILE A 29 3.19 8.98 -7.48
CA ILE A 29 1.79 8.76 -7.86
C ILE A 29 1.49 7.25 -7.91
N GLY A 30 2.42 6.47 -8.48
CA GLY A 30 2.34 5.02 -8.54
C GLY A 30 2.27 4.41 -7.14
N HIS A 31 3.15 4.81 -6.23
CA HIS A 31 3.15 4.39 -4.83
C HIS A 31 1.82 4.70 -4.15
N PHE A 32 1.31 5.92 -4.29
CA PHE A 32 0.03 6.31 -3.71
C PHE A 32 -1.13 5.40 -4.16
N PHE A 33 -1.31 5.21 -5.48
CA PHE A 33 -2.43 4.44 -6.00
C PHE A 33 -2.26 2.93 -5.80
N LEU A 34 -1.06 2.40 -6.05
CA LEU A 34 -0.78 0.96 -5.96
C LEU A 34 -0.99 0.47 -4.53
N TYR A 35 -0.39 1.14 -3.55
CA TYR A 35 -0.49 0.76 -2.15
C TYR A 35 -1.87 1.07 -1.57
N GLY A 36 -2.51 2.17 -2.01
CA GLY A 36 -3.89 2.47 -1.65
C GLY A 36 -4.88 1.38 -2.09
N ILE A 37 -4.86 1.01 -3.38
CA ILE A 37 -5.73 -0.04 -3.91
C ILE A 37 -5.44 -1.38 -3.24
N ALA A 38 -4.16 -1.73 -3.06
CA ALA A 38 -3.78 -2.97 -2.38
C ALA A 38 -4.26 -3.00 -0.92
N SER A 39 -4.15 -1.91 -0.17
CA SER A 39 -4.72 -1.78 1.17
C SER A 39 -6.23 -2.01 1.18
N PHE A 40 -6.96 -1.38 0.26
CA PHE A 40 -8.41 -1.58 0.14
C PHE A 40 -8.77 -3.04 -0.13
N VAL A 41 -8.05 -3.70 -1.05
CA VAL A 41 -8.24 -5.12 -1.35
C VAL A 41 -7.89 -5.99 -0.14
N CYS A 42 -6.79 -5.73 0.57
CA CYS A 42 -6.41 -6.43 1.79
C CYS A 42 -7.43 -6.28 2.91
N HIS A 43 -7.97 -5.08 3.11
CA HIS A 43 -9.04 -4.83 4.08
C HIS A 43 -10.28 -5.68 3.77
N ARG A 44 -10.64 -5.78 2.49
CA ARG A 44 -11.77 -6.61 2.06
C ARG A 44 -11.47 -8.11 2.14
N ALA A 45 -10.28 -8.53 1.72
CA ALA A 45 -9.85 -9.93 1.74
C ALA A 45 -9.77 -10.49 3.17
N THR A 46 -9.49 -9.62 4.16
CA THR A 46 -9.51 -9.95 5.58
C THR A 46 -10.91 -9.85 6.21
N ASN A 47 -11.97 -9.74 5.41
CA ASN A 47 -13.35 -9.52 5.85
C ASN A 47 -13.50 -8.32 6.79
N ARG A 48 -12.69 -7.27 6.60
CA ARG A 48 -12.68 -6.05 7.42
C ARG A 48 -12.53 -6.31 8.92
N ARG A 49 -11.75 -7.35 9.25
CA ARG A 49 -11.43 -7.66 10.64
C ARG A 49 -10.77 -6.45 11.29
N MET A 50 -11.36 -6.02 12.41
CA MET A 50 -10.79 -5.02 13.28
C MET A 50 -10.08 -5.73 14.43
N MET A 51 -8.89 -5.26 14.78
CA MET A 51 -8.16 -5.67 15.97
C MET A 51 -8.14 -4.51 16.97
N MET A 52 -8.25 -4.83 18.25
CA MET A 52 -8.14 -3.83 19.31
C MET A 52 -6.69 -3.75 19.76
N ILE A 53 -6.05 -2.62 19.47
CA ILE A 53 -4.68 -2.31 19.94
C ILE A 53 -4.79 -1.13 20.89
N PHE A 54 -4.40 -1.30 22.16
CA PHE A 54 -4.45 -0.24 23.18
C PHE A 54 -5.80 0.53 23.23
N HIS A 55 -6.93 -0.18 23.09
CA HIS A 55 -8.29 0.37 23.05
C HIS A 55 -8.68 1.10 21.75
N LEU A 56 -7.82 1.13 20.73
CA LEU A 56 -8.13 1.66 19.41
C LEU A 56 -8.49 0.53 18.45
N PRO A 57 -9.65 0.60 17.75
CA PRO A 57 -10.00 -0.35 16.70
C PRO A 57 -9.16 -0.04 15.46
N ILE A 58 -8.26 -0.96 15.11
CA ILE A 58 -7.37 -0.85 13.96
C ILE A 58 -7.75 -1.92 12.92
N PRO A 59 -7.86 -1.57 11.63
CA PRO A 59 -8.17 -2.54 10.59
C PRO A 59 -6.97 -3.47 10.37
N PHE A 60 -7.16 -4.77 10.58
CA PHE A 60 -6.10 -5.77 10.58
C PHE A 60 -5.36 -5.85 9.23
N GLY A 61 -6.12 -5.85 8.12
CA GLY A 61 -5.57 -5.93 6.77
C GLY A 61 -4.66 -4.74 6.43
N PRO A 62 -5.16 -3.49 6.45
CA PRO A 62 -4.36 -2.29 6.24
C PRO A 62 -3.18 -2.17 7.21
N PHE A 63 -3.36 -2.54 8.48
CA PHE A 63 -2.27 -2.50 9.46
C PHE A 63 -1.11 -3.44 9.09
N LEU A 64 -1.42 -4.71 8.82
CA LEU A 64 -0.41 -5.68 8.41
C LEU A 64 0.28 -5.25 7.10
N PHE A 65 -0.49 -4.70 6.18
CA PHE A 65 0.00 -4.22 4.91
C PHE A 65 0.92 -2.99 5.04
N THR A 66 0.61 -2.06 5.95
CA THR A 66 1.49 -0.95 6.32
C THR A 66 2.83 -1.44 6.86
N LEU A 67 2.83 -2.45 7.75
CA LEU A 67 4.08 -3.01 8.28
C LEU A 67 4.95 -3.61 7.18
N VAL A 68 4.33 -4.33 6.24
CA VAL A 68 5.03 -4.89 5.08
C VAL A 68 5.60 -3.78 4.19
N THR A 69 4.84 -2.71 3.97
CA THR A 69 5.27 -1.55 3.15
C THR A 69 6.49 -0.86 3.75
N ILE A 70 6.48 -0.61 5.06
CA ILE A 70 7.62 -0.01 5.76
C ILE A 70 8.85 -0.93 5.67
N ALA A 71 8.67 -2.23 5.89
CA ALA A 71 9.77 -3.19 5.80
C ALA A 71 10.38 -3.27 4.39
N GLU A 72 9.54 -3.22 3.36
CA GLU A 72 9.95 -3.17 1.94
C GLU A 72 10.80 -1.94 1.65
N GLU A 73 10.30 -0.76 2.01
CA GLU A 73 11.00 0.50 1.75
C GLU A 73 12.36 0.53 2.49
N VAL A 74 12.41 0.05 3.74
CA VAL A 74 13.67 -0.08 4.48
C VAL A 74 14.61 -1.09 3.80
N LEU A 75 14.10 -2.18 3.24
CA LEU A 75 14.90 -3.16 2.51
C LEU A 75 15.49 -2.58 1.22
N GLN A 76 14.80 -1.65 0.56
CA GLN A 76 15.34 -0.94 -0.60
C GLN A 76 16.62 -0.16 -0.27
N HIS A 77 16.85 0.25 0.98
CA HIS A 77 18.11 0.87 1.40
C HIS A 77 19.33 -0.06 1.19
N ILE A 78 19.10 -1.38 1.19
CA ILE A 78 20.14 -2.40 1.04
C ILE A 78 20.30 -2.82 -0.44
N LEU A 79 19.32 -2.49 -1.31
CA LEU A 79 19.32 -2.90 -2.71
C LEU A 79 20.10 -1.90 -3.59
N PRO A 80 20.97 -2.35 -4.50
CA PRO A 80 21.87 -1.49 -5.27
C PRO A 80 21.17 -0.68 -6.39
N HIS A 81 19.96 -1.07 -6.81
CA HIS A 81 19.25 -0.48 -7.94
C HIS A 81 18.08 0.43 -7.55
N ARG A 82 17.78 0.58 -6.25
CA ARG A 82 16.68 1.41 -5.75
C ARG A 82 17.14 2.24 -4.56
N THR A 83 16.71 3.50 -4.51
CA THR A 83 17.02 4.42 -3.42
C THR A 83 15.81 4.57 -2.53
N PHE A 84 15.99 4.31 -1.23
CA PHE A 84 15.01 4.65 -0.20
C PHE A 84 14.53 6.10 -0.37
N SER A 85 13.22 6.30 -0.45
CA SER A 85 12.61 7.60 -0.65
C SER A 85 11.52 7.83 0.37
N LEU A 86 11.77 8.78 1.29
CA LEU A 86 10.78 9.15 2.30
C LEU A 86 9.48 9.67 1.66
N LEU A 87 9.57 10.25 0.47
CA LEU A 87 8.40 10.71 -0.29
C LEU A 87 7.55 9.55 -0.79
N ASP A 88 8.17 8.47 -1.30
CA ASP A 88 7.45 7.29 -1.78
C ASP A 88 6.82 6.51 -0.63
N LEU A 89 7.51 6.42 0.51
CA LEU A 89 6.94 5.89 1.75
C LEU A 89 5.72 6.72 2.19
N GLY A 90 5.87 8.05 2.23
CA GLY A 90 4.79 8.96 2.59
C GLY A 90 3.57 8.81 1.68
N ALA A 91 3.79 8.78 0.37
CA ALA A 91 2.74 8.58 -0.62
C ALA A 91 2.01 7.23 -0.41
N SER A 92 2.78 6.16 -0.18
CA SER A 92 2.23 4.83 0.11
C SER A 92 1.35 4.83 1.36
N LEU A 93 1.83 5.41 2.47
CA LEU A 93 1.10 5.48 3.73
C LEU A 93 -0.19 6.31 3.61
N ILE A 94 -0.14 7.45 2.93
CA ILE A 94 -1.32 8.30 2.70
C ILE A 94 -2.33 7.53 1.83
N GLY A 95 -1.86 6.86 0.77
CA GLY A 95 -2.70 6.01 -0.09
C GLY A 95 -3.40 4.92 0.71
N ILE A 96 -2.67 4.19 1.56
CA ILE A 96 -3.20 3.14 2.43
C ILE A 96 -4.34 3.65 3.30
N VAL A 97 -4.14 4.78 3.99
CA VAL A 97 -5.14 5.38 4.89
C VAL A 97 -6.36 5.87 4.12
N LEU A 98 -6.14 6.57 3.00
CA LEU A 98 -7.20 7.17 2.21
C LEU A 98 -8.10 6.10 1.58
N PHE A 99 -7.51 5.07 0.97
CA PHE A 99 -8.27 3.99 0.34
C PHE A 99 -8.95 3.07 1.36
N TYR A 100 -8.36 2.88 2.54
CA TYR A 100 -9.06 2.26 3.66
C TYR A 100 -10.32 3.05 4.02
N LYS A 101 -10.20 4.37 4.22
CA LYS A 101 -11.34 5.25 4.54
C LYS A 101 -12.41 5.25 3.46
N ILE A 102 -12.01 5.29 2.18
CA ILE A 102 -12.94 5.15 1.05
C ILE A 102 -13.69 3.83 1.16
N GLY A 103 -13.00 2.73 1.47
CA GLY A 103 -13.62 1.43 1.58
C GLY A 103 -14.64 1.31 2.70
N GLU A 104 -14.40 1.97 3.83
CA GLU A 104 -15.36 2.06 4.93
C GLU A 104 -16.58 2.92 4.56
N ILE A 105 -16.38 4.04 3.86
CA ILE A 105 -17.47 4.94 3.45
C ILE A 105 -18.37 4.31 2.38
N TRP A 106 -17.77 3.66 1.38
CA TRP A 106 -18.52 3.08 0.26
C TRP A 106 -19.27 1.81 0.63
N PHE A 107 -18.78 1.12 1.65
CA PHE A 107 -19.38 -0.11 2.11
C PHE A 107 -19.49 -0.07 3.64
N PRO A 108 -20.39 0.76 4.18
CA PRO A 108 -20.61 0.79 5.61
C PRO A 108 -21.03 -0.60 6.09
N GLN A 109 -20.47 -1.06 7.21
CA GLN A 109 -20.95 -2.26 7.87
C GLN A 109 -22.39 -1.99 8.34
N ASN A 110 -23.38 -2.64 7.71
CA ASN A 110 -24.69 -2.77 8.35
C ASN A 110 -24.50 -3.63 9.59
N SER A 111 -24.69 -3.06 10.77
CA SER A 111 -24.68 -3.73 12.07
C SER A 111 -25.87 -4.69 12.24
N SER A 112 -26.10 -5.62 11.30
CA SER A 112 -27.19 -6.60 11.32
C SER A 112 -26.68 -8.03 11.39
N GLN A 113 -25.63 -8.25 12.17
CA GLN A 113 -25.19 -9.55 12.66
C GLN A 113 -24.58 -9.30 14.04
N TYR A 114 -25.43 -9.10 15.06
CA TYR A 114 -25.32 -9.59 16.45
C TYR A 114 -26.53 -9.08 17.24
#